data_AF-A0A7C4WYT9-F1
#
_entry.id   AF-A0A7C4WYT9-F1
#
_cell.length_a   1.000
_cell.length_b   1.000
_cell.length_c   1.000
_cell.angle_alpha   90.00
_cell.angle_beta   90.00
_cell.angle_gamma   90.00
#
_symmetry.space_group_name_H-M   'P 1'
#
loop_
_entity.id
_entity.type
_entity.pdbx_description
1 polymer ?
#
loop_
_entity_poly.entity_id
_entity_poly.type
_entity_poly.pdbx_seq_one_letter_code
_entity_poly.pdbx_strand_id
1 'polypeptide(L)'
;MARKGSNSLILVPPEEAPWMPDWAEFALTYNAYERHGGLERVSELARKVREEFDRFGRLPEDLDTLRCALFWEQRAIRWNEPGNLLKNNQYRRYLDALKRKIREVSGGSVPGPPDPAP
;
A
#
# COMPACT_ATOMS: atom_id res chain seq x y z
N MET A 1 24.07 -24.79 9.45
CA MET A 1 22.61 -25.04 9.52
C MET A 1 21.90 -23.91 8.79
N ALA A 2 21.45 -24.14 7.55
CA ALA A 2 20.69 -23.14 6.80
C ALA A 2 19.24 -23.14 7.31
N ARG A 3 18.76 -22.00 7.82
CA ARG A 3 17.33 -21.83 8.09
C ARG A 3 16.62 -21.87 6.75
N LYS A 4 15.79 -22.89 6.55
CA LYS A 4 14.84 -22.99 5.45
C LYS A 4 13.86 -21.83 5.66
N GLY A 5 14.12 -20.69 5.02
CA GLY A 5 13.22 -19.54 5.07
C GLY A 5 11.84 -20.01 4.60
N SER A 6 10.83 -19.86 5.46
CA SER A 6 9.45 -20.13 5.07
C SER A 6 9.14 -19.24 3.87
N ASN A 7 9.02 -19.86 2.70
CA ASN A 7 8.67 -19.20 1.44
C ASN A 7 7.16 -18.90 1.45
N SER A 8 6.70 -18.13 2.45
CA SER A 8 5.30 -17.75 2.55
C SER A 8 5.01 -16.66 1.53
N LEU A 9 3.86 -16.77 0.87
CA LEU A 9 3.34 -15.74 -0.02
C LEU A 9 2.14 -15.09 0.67
N ILE A 10 2.04 -13.78 0.54
CA ILE A 10 0.83 -13.03 0.91
C ILE A 10 0.07 -12.76 -0.38
N LEU A 11 -1.19 -13.18 -0.42
CA LEU A 11 -2.05 -12.91 -1.57
C LEU A 11 -2.43 -11.42 -1.60
N VAL A 12 -2.35 -10.82 -2.78
CA VAL A 12 -2.88 -9.48 -3.00
C VAL A 12 -4.39 -9.59 -3.18
N PRO A 13 -5.22 -8.82 -2.45
CA PRO A 13 -6.67 -8.83 -2.63
C PRO A 13 -7.07 -8.51 -4.08
N PRO A 14 -8.21 -9.04 -4.58
CA PRO A 14 -8.80 -8.58 -5.83
C PRO A 14 -8.95 -7.06 -5.89
N GLU A 15 -8.93 -6.47 -7.08
CA GLU A 15 -9.03 -5.01 -7.25
C GLU A 15 -10.34 -4.47 -6.66
N GLU A 16 -11.42 -5.23 -6.85
CA GLU A 16 -12.79 -4.95 -6.45
C GLU A 16 -13.05 -5.24 -4.96
N ALA A 17 -12.09 -5.83 -4.26
CA ALA A 17 -12.23 -6.11 -2.84
C ALA A 17 -12.43 -4.80 -2.05
N PRO A 18 -13.29 -4.81 -1.02
CA PRO A 18 -13.55 -3.64 -0.21
C PRO A 18 -12.26 -3.12 0.46
N TRP A 19 -12.25 -1.82 0.78
CA TRP A 19 -11.15 -1.24 1.53
C TRP A 19 -10.98 -1.90 2.90
N MET A 20 -12.08 -2.01 3.65
CA MET A 20 -12.13 -2.73 4.93
C MET A 20 -12.92 -4.04 4.76
N PRO A 21 -12.41 -5.18 5.26
CA PRO A 21 -11.10 -5.35 5.89
C PRO A 21 -9.95 -5.55 4.88
N ASP A 22 -10.22 -6.06 3.68
CA ASP A 22 -9.24 -6.74 2.83
C ASP A 22 -8.00 -5.90 2.48
N TRP A 23 -8.17 -4.74 1.86
CA TRP A 23 -7.05 -3.91 1.44
C TRP A 23 -6.35 -3.22 2.62
N ALA A 24 -7.09 -2.87 3.67
CA ALA A 24 -6.52 -2.26 4.86
C ALA A 24 -5.63 -3.26 5.63
N GLU A 25 -6.05 -4.52 5.77
CA GLU A 25 -5.24 -5.58 6.38
C GLU A 25 -4.04 -5.92 5.51
N PHE A 26 -4.23 -6.05 4.20
CA PHE A 26 -3.12 -6.27 3.28
C PHE A 26 -2.08 -5.15 3.34
N ALA A 27 -2.50 -3.89 3.41
CA ALA A 27 -1.59 -2.74 3.54
C ALA A 27 -0.73 -2.84 4.81
N LEU A 28 -1.29 -3.35 5.92
CA LEU A 28 -0.58 -3.53 7.18
C LEU A 28 0.40 -4.70 7.19
N THR A 29 0.43 -5.55 6.15
CA THR A 29 1.48 -6.57 6.00
C THR A 29 2.84 -6.00 5.60
N TYR A 30 2.90 -4.71 5.24
CA TYR A 30 4.11 -3.99 4.86
C TYR A 30 4.36 -2.85 5.83
N ASN A 31 5.26 -3.03 6.79
CA ASN A 31 5.63 -1.97 7.72
C ASN A 31 6.61 -1.00 7.04
N ALA A 32 6.05 -0.01 6.36
CA ALA A 32 6.85 0.96 5.61
C ALA A 32 7.78 1.77 6.53
N TYR A 33 7.43 1.98 7.81
CA TYR A 33 8.29 2.69 8.74
C TYR A 33 9.60 1.94 8.99
N GLU A 34 9.53 0.62 9.22
CA GLU A 34 10.74 -0.19 9.40
C GLU A 34 11.57 -0.27 8.11
N ARG A 35 10.92 -0.38 6.96
CA ARG A 35 11.61 -0.54 5.66
C ARG A 35 12.26 0.73 5.14
N HIS A 36 11.62 1.88 5.36
CA HIS A 36 12.06 3.16 4.78
C HIS A 36 12.71 4.09 5.80
N GLY A 37 12.78 3.72 7.08
CA GLY A 37 13.45 4.51 8.11
C GLY A 37 12.56 5.58 8.74
N GLY A 38 11.31 5.22 9.02
CA GLY A 38 10.39 5.99 9.86
C GLY A 38 9.40 6.87 9.11
N LEU A 39 8.64 7.63 9.90
CA LEU A 39 7.49 8.43 9.48
C LEU A 39 7.83 9.43 8.37
N GLU A 40 8.90 10.20 8.55
CA GLU A 40 9.27 11.30 7.65
C GLU A 40 9.51 10.80 6.23
N ARG A 41 10.37 9.78 6.06
CA ARG A 41 10.68 9.20 4.75
C ARG A 41 9.48 8.55 4.09
N VAL A 42 8.66 7.82 4.84
CA VAL A 42 7.42 7.21 4.32
C VAL A 42 6.46 8.29 3.83
N SER A 43 6.27 9.36 4.61
CA SER A 43 5.39 10.47 4.23
C SER A 43 5.88 11.19 2.97
N GLU A 44 7.19 11.40 2.84
CA GLU A 44 7.78 12.06 1.68
C GLU A 44 7.59 11.22 0.41
N LEU A 45 7.86 9.92 0.51
CA LEU A 45 7.71 8.98 -0.61
C LEU A 45 6.24 8.87 -1.03
N ALA A 46 5.32 8.64 -0.09
CA ALA A 46 3.90 8.54 -0.40
C ALA A 46 3.33 9.84 -0.99
N ARG A 47 3.78 11.00 -0.48
CA ARG A 47 3.40 12.31 -1.03
C ARG A 47 3.88 12.46 -2.47
N LYS A 48 5.12 12.09 -2.80
CA LYS A 48 5.63 12.15 -4.19
C LYS A 48 4.80 11.27 -5.13
N VAL A 49 4.46 10.05 -4.72
CA VAL A 49 3.58 9.16 -5.50
C VAL A 49 2.22 9.80 -5.75
N ARG A 50 1.64 10.40 -4.72
CA ARG A 50 0.35 11.10 -4.83
C ARG A 50 0.43 12.31 -5.77
N GLU A 51 1.45 13.15 -5.63
CA GLU A 51 1.66 14.33 -6.46
C GLU A 51 1.86 13.97 -7.95
N GLU A 52 2.65 12.92 -8.24
CA GLU A 52 2.83 12.43 -9.60
C GLU A 52 1.53 11.87 -10.20
N PHE A 53 0.74 11.16 -9.40
CA PHE A 53 -0.56 10.68 -9.85
C PHE A 53 -1.54 11.82 -10.10
N ASP A 54 -1.64 12.78 -9.18
CA ASP A 54 -2.56 13.91 -9.33
C ASP A 54 -2.18 14.80 -10.52
N ARG A 55 -0.88 14.93 -10.82
CA ARG A 55 -0.39 15.77 -11.93
C ARG A 55 -0.42 15.06 -13.29
N PHE A 56 -0.06 13.78 -13.33
CA PHE A 56 0.19 13.06 -14.59
C PHE A 56 -0.61 11.77 -14.75
N GLY A 57 -1.35 11.33 -13.73
CA GLY A 57 -2.04 10.05 -13.71
C GLY A 57 -1.09 8.85 -13.70
N ARG A 58 0.16 9.03 -13.24
CA ARG A 58 1.21 8.00 -13.24
C ARG A 58 1.47 7.47 -11.85
N LEU A 59 1.81 6.20 -11.78
CA LEU A 59 2.29 5.52 -10.57
C LEU A 59 3.66 4.92 -10.84
N PRO A 60 4.47 4.69 -9.81
CA PRO A 60 5.74 3.99 -9.94
C PRO A 60 5.53 2.54 -10.43
N GLU A 61 6.59 1.97 -10.99
CA GLU A 61 6.62 0.61 -11.53
C GLU A 61 7.19 -0.41 -10.53
N ASP A 62 7.74 0.06 -9.39
CA ASP A 62 8.31 -0.80 -8.37
C ASP A 62 7.33 -1.06 -7.22
N LEU A 63 7.27 -2.33 -6.80
CA LEU A 63 6.31 -2.79 -5.80
C LEU A 63 6.57 -2.22 -4.42
N ASP A 64 7.82 -1.89 -4.10
CA ASP A 64 8.22 -1.40 -2.78
C ASP A 64 7.65 0.00 -2.51
N THR A 65 7.81 0.91 -3.47
CA THR A 65 7.24 2.27 -3.43
C THR A 65 5.71 2.22 -3.43
N LEU A 66 5.10 1.36 -4.25
CA LEU A 66 3.64 1.19 -4.28
C LEU A 66 3.08 0.71 -2.93
N ARG A 67 3.74 -0.28 -2.30
CA ARG A 67 3.33 -0.79 -0.98
C ARG A 67 3.56 0.24 0.12
N CYS A 68 4.64 1.01 0.05
CA CYS A 68 4.87 2.14 0.95
C CYS A 68 3.74 3.18 0.87
N ALA A 69 3.33 3.57 -0.35
CA ALA A 69 2.21 4.47 -0.54
C ALA A 69 0.90 3.89 0.01
N LEU A 70 0.60 2.61 -0.26
CA LEU A 70 -0.63 1.97 0.23
C LEU A 70 -0.68 1.91 1.77
N PHE A 71 0.44 1.58 2.41
CA PHE A 71 0.57 1.63 3.86
C PHE A 71 0.27 3.03 4.41
N TRP A 72 0.84 4.06 3.79
CA TRP A 72 0.59 5.45 4.20
C TRP A 72 -0.89 5.82 4.12
N GLU A 73 -1.57 5.48 3.02
CA GLU A 73 -3.01 5.71 2.89
C GLU A 73 -3.82 4.96 3.95
N GLN A 74 -3.38 3.77 4.36
CA GLN A 74 -4.00 3.04 5.47
C GLN A 74 -3.93 3.81 6.78
N ARG A 75 -2.77 4.41 7.08
CA ARG A 75 -2.62 5.29 8.25
C ARG A 75 -3.49 6.52 8.10
N ALA A 76 -3.47 7.19 6.95
CA ALA A 76 -4.25 8.39 6.69
C ALA A 76 -5.76 8.16 6.87
N ILE A 77 -6.31 7.06 6.34
CA ILE A 77 -7.74 6.73 6.48
C ILE A 77 -8.10 6.38 7.93
N ARG A 78 -7.21 5.77 8.70
CA ARG A 78 -7.45 5.48 10.13
C ARG A 78 -7.53 6.77 10.95
N TRP A 79 -6.67 7.76 10.67
CA TRP A 79 -6.56 8.99 11.45
C TRP A 79 -7.55 10.07 11.04
N ASN A 80 -8.00 10.08 9.79
CA ASN A 80 -9.11 10.92 9.36
C ASN A 80 -10.42 10.19 9.71
N GLU A 81 -11.42 10.91 10.23
CA GLU A 81 -12.71 10.30 10.57
C GLU A 81 -13.18 9.32 9.48
N PRO A 82 -13.47 8.04 9.83
CA PRO A 82 -13.77 7.01 8.86
C PRO A 82 -15.01 7.40 8.06
N GLY A 83 -14.78 7.89 6.84
CA GLY A 83 -15.84 8.30 5.94
C GLY A 83 -15.51 9.52 5.08
N ASN A 84 -14.62 10.43 5.47
CA ASN A 84 -14.45 11.67 4.70
C ASN A 84 -13.55 11.49 3.47
N LEU A 85 -12.38 10.85 3.62
CA LEU A 85 -11.46 10.63 2.49
C LEU A 85 -12.04 9.69 1.43
N LEU A 86 -12.69 8.60 1.85
CA LEU A 86 -13.29 7.64 0.90
C LEU A 86 -14.52 8.20 0.17
N LYS A 87 -15.12 9.31 0.64
CA LYS A 87 -16.16 10.03 -0.12
C LYS A 87 -15.58 10.89 -1.25
N ASN A 88 -14.31 11.29 -1.14
CA ASN A 88 -13.65 12.08 -2.18
C ASN A 88 -13.39 11.23 -3.44
N ASN A 89 -13.94 11.64 -4.58
CA ASN A 89 -13.81 10.92 -5.85
C ASN A 89 -12.37 10.86 -6.36
N GLN A 90 -11.59 11.93 -6.20
CA GLN A 90 -10.18 11.95 -6.62
C GLN A 90 -9.35 11.00 -5.74
N TYR A 91 -9.60 10.99 -4.44
CA TYR A 91 -8.94 10.06 -3.52
C TYR A 91 -9.26 8.61 -3.88
N ARG A 92 -10.52 8.28 -4.16
CA ARG A 92 -10.91 6.94 -4.62
C ARG A 92 -10.20 6.54 -5.91
N ARG A 93 -10.15 7.43 -6.90
CA ARG A 93 -9.44 7.18 -8.17
C ARG A 93 -7.96 6.88 -7.96
N TYR A 94 -7.29 7.59 -7.06
CA TYR A 94 -5.92 7.31 -6.69
C TYR A 94 -5.77 5.94 -6.02
N LEU A 95 -6.63 5.65 -5.04
CA LEU A 95 -6.58 4.39 -4.31
C LEU A 95 -6.85 3.19 -5.24
N ASP A 96 -7.81 3.30 -6.14
CA ASP A 96 -8.13 2.25 -7.11
C ASP A 96 -6.99 2.05 -8.12
N ALA A 97 -6.36 3.14 -8.58
CA ALA A 97 -5.16 3.05 -9.43
C ALA A 97 -4.01 2.34 -8.70
N LEU A 98 -3.81 2.66 -7.41
CA LEU A 98 -2.75 2.06 -6.59
C LEU A 98 -2.98 0.54 -6.41
N LYS A 99 -4.22 0.15 -6.09
CA LYS A 99 -4.62 -1.27 -5.97
C LYS A 99 -4.35 -2.04 -7.26
N ARG A 100 -4.81 -1.50 -8.39
CA ARG A 100 -4.60 -2.08 -9.72
C ARG A 100 -3.12 -2.26 -10.01
N LYS A 101 -2.32 -1.20 -9.82
CA LYS A 101 -0.90 -1.22 -10.15
C LYS A 101 -0.13 -2.19 -9.26
N ILE A 102 -0.48 -2.30 -7.97
CA ILE A 102 0.10 -3.31 -7.08
C ILE A 102 -0.20 -4.72 -7.60
N ARG A 103 -1.45 -5.01 -8.00
CA ARG A 103 -1.79 -6.33 -8.56
C ARG A 103 -1.04 -6.63 -9.85
N GLU A 104 -0.96 -5.65 -10.75
CA GLU A 104 -0.23 -5.73 -12.02
C GLU A 104 1.25 -6.07 -11.80
N VAL A 105 1.93 -5.29 -10.96
CA VAL A 105 3.38 -5.44 -10.71
C VAL A 105 3.69 -6.71 -9.90
N SER A 106 2.81 -7.12 -8.98
CA SER A 106 3.02 -8.30 -8.14
C SER A 106 2.58 -9.63 -8.77
N GLY A 107 1.78 -9.59 -9.84
CA GLY A 107 1.12 -10.79 -10.35
C GLY A 107 0.10 -11.41 -9.38
N GLY A 108 -0.37 -10.65 -8.38
CA GLY A 108 -1.39 -11.10 -7.42
C GLY A 108 -0.87 -11.72 -6.13
N SER A 109 0.46 -11.75 -5.91
CA SER A 109 1.03 -12.17 -4.62
C SER A 109 2.35 -11.45 -4.32
N VAL A 110 2.70 -11.31 -3.05
CA VAL A 110 3.97 -10.72 -2.62
C VAL A 110 4.72 -11.66 -1.68
N PRO A 111 6.06 -11.52 -1.55
CA PRO A 111 6.82 -12.28 -0.56
C PRO A 111 6.33 -11.98 0.86
N GLY A 112 6.15 -13.04 1.65
CA GLY A 112 5.92 -13.01 3.08
C GLY A 112 7.14 -13.46 3.89
N PRO A 113 7.00 -13.60 5.23
CA PRO A 113 5.81 -13.32 6.02
C PRO A 113 5.50 -11.81 6.13
N PRO A 114 4.33 -11.43 6.69
CA PRO A 114 4.05 -10.03 7.01
C PRO A 114 5.14 -9.44 7.92
N ASP A 115 5.41 -8.15 7.73
CA ASP A 115 6.28 -7.43 8.64
C ASP A 115 5.67 -7.35 10.06
N PRO A 116 6.49 -7.11 11.10
CA PRO A 116 5.97 -6.79 12.42
C PRO A 116 5.01 -5.59 12.36
N ALA A 117 3.94 -5.65 13.14
CA ALA A 117 2.93 -4.59 13.16
C ALA A 117 3.55 -3.22 13.50
N PRO A 118 3.11 -2.13 12.83
CA PRO A 118 3.59 -0.77 13.02
C PRO A 118 2.98 -0.04 14.23
#